data_AF-A0A8H7RRU4-F1
#
_entry.id   AF-A0A8H7RRU4-F1
#
_cell.length_a   1.000
_cell.length_b   1.000
_cell.length_c   1.000
_cell.angle_alpha   90.00
_cell.angle_beta   90.00
_cell.angle_gamma   90.00
#
_symmetry.space_group_name_H-M   'P 1'
#
loop_
_entity.id
_entity.type
_entity.pdbx_description
1 polymer ?
#
loop_
_entity_poly.entity_id
_entity_poly.type
_entity_poly.pdbx_seq_one_letter_code
_entity_poly.pdbx_strand_id
1 'polypeptide(L)'
;MGNICEINQRNVGLIDAIEQGDIVLAFDLIKKHFPILAAQDLIPNGIPPPNNRVEVAELQDILFQLKCQRFIEIIRTSSSTIDAIRYAQTHLKPTNNKSKEQVKEVTALIAYADPRQSQSSHLLGQQRREQLASQPNVIYQYKLQLKKLLDNIH
;
A
#
# COMPACT_ATOMS: atom_id res chain seq x y z
N MET A 1 22.66 -8.44 29.41
CA MET A 1 23.08 -7.57 28.28
C MET A 1 22.47 -8.04 26.95
N GLY A 2 21.23 -8.49 26.91
CA GLY A 2 20.48 -8.72 25.68
C GLY A 2 19.12 -8.11 25.88
N ASN A 3 18.76 -7.10 25.08
CA ASN A 3 17.37 -6.61 24.90
C ASN A 3 17.29 -5.31 24.08
N ILE A 4 18.40 -4.66 23.70
CA ILE A 4 18.33 -3.45 22.85
C ILE A 4 18.45 -3.81 21.35
N CYS A 5 19.27 -4.82 21.00
CA CYS A 5 19.40 -5.25 19.60
C CYS A 5 18.22 -6.09 19.07
N GLU A 6 17.55 -6.89 19.92
CA GLU A 6 16.37 -7.68 19.48
C GLU A 6 15.12 -6.82 19.28
N ILE A 7 15.00 -5.70 19.98
CA ILE A 7 13.91 -4.72 19.76
C ILE A 7 14.14 -3.96 18.44
N ASN A 8 15.39 -3.77 18.04
CA ASN A 8 15.75 -3.16 16.75
C ASN A 8 15.60 -4.10 15.54
N GLN A 9 15.50 -5.42 15.74
CA GLN A 9 15.35 -6.40 14.64
C GLN A 9 13.90 -6.73 14.26
N ARG A 10 12.90 -6.30 15.05
CA ARG A 10 11.47 -6.55 14.78
C ARG A 10 10.69 -5.31 14.31
N ASN A 11 11.35 -4.16 14.17
CA ASN A 11 10.77 -2.92 13.64
C ASN A 11 11.17 -2.72 12.17
N VAL A 12 10.87 -3.68 11.30
CA VAL A 12 10.71 -3.35 9.89
C VAL A 12 9.35 -2.65 9.81
N GLY A 13 9.37 -1.32 9.79
CA GLY A 13 8.14 -0.52 9.72
C GLY A 13 7.45 -0.72 8.37
N LEU A 14 6.15 -0.41 8.27
CA LEU A 14 5.41 -0.37 7.00
C LEU A 14 5.96 0.75 6.13
N ILE A 15 6.60 1.78 6.71
CA ILE A 15 7.43 2.74 5.96
C ILE A 15 8.58 1.99 5.27
N ASP A 16 9.40 1.24 6.01
CA ASP A 16 10.51 0.47 5.43
C ASP A 16 10.02 -0.57 4.41
N ALA A 17 8.92 -1.26 4.70
CA ALA A 17 8.31 -2.23 3.79
C ALA A 17 7.86 -1.57 2.48
N ILE A 18 7.25 -0.38 2.54
CA ILE A 18 6.87 0.38 1.35
C ILE A 18 8.13 0.82 0.59
N GLU A 19 9.13 1.39 1.26
CA GLU A 19 10.34 1.91 0.63
C GLU A 19 11.17 0.83 -0.07
N GLN A 20 11.24 -0.36 0.54
CA GLN A 20 11.92 -1.53 -0.03
C GLN A 20 11.11 -2.22 -1.14
N GLY A 21 9.84 -1.86 -1.30
CA GLY A 21 8.94 -2.48 -2.27
C GLY A 21 8.36 -3.82 -1.82
N ASP A 22 8.49 -4.18 -0.53
CA ASP A 22 7.79 -5.31 0.06
C ASP A 22 6.34 -4.91 0.40
N ILE A 23 5.55 -4.76 -0.65
CA ILE A 23 4.16 -4.33 -0.53
C ILE A 23 3.28 -5.43 0.10
N VAL A 24 3.71 -6.70 0.06
CA VAL A 24 2.98 -7.78 0.73
C VAL A 24 3.09 -7.62 2.23
N LEU A 25 4.31 -7.43 2.73
CA LEU A 25 4.54 -7.12 4.14
C LEU A 25 3.80 -5.84 4.56
N ALA A 26 3.81 -4.79 3.73
CA ALA A 26 3.04 -3.57 3.97
C ALA A 26 1.53 -3.85 4.15
N PHE A 27 0.93 -4.69 3.29
CA PHE A 27 -0.47 -5.08 3.44
C PHE A 27 -0.74 -5.88 4.72
N ASP A 28 0.14 -6.82 5.05
CA ASP A 28 -0.02 -7.65 6.24
C ASP A 28 0.09 -6.82 7.52
N LEU A 29 1.03 -5.87 7.56
CA LEU A 29 1.14 -4.88 8.63
C LEU A 29 -0.13 -4.05 8.73
N ILE A 30 -0.65 -3.50 7.62
CA ILE A 30 -1.89 -2.71 7.66
C ILE A 30 -3.07 -3.56 8.15
N LYS A 31 -3.26 -4.78 7.65
CA LYS A 31 -4.36 -5.66 8.09
C LYS A 31 -4.26 -6.04 9.56
N LYS A 32 -3.05 -6.33 10.03
CA LYS A 32 -2.77 -6.66 11.44
C LYS A 32 -3.10 -5.49 12.36
N HIS A 33 -2.79 -4.26 11.94
CA HIS A 33 -2.99 -3.06 12.75
C HIS A 33 -4.38 -2.44 12.60
N PHE A 34 -5.04 -2.66 11.46
CA PHE A 34 -6.33 -2.09 11.11
C PHE A 34 -7.28 -3.20 10.62
N PRO A 35 -7.77 -4.07 11.52
CA PRO A 35 -8.66 -5.17 11.13
C PRO A 35 -9.97 -4.66 10.51
N ILE A 36 -10.39 -3.42 10.81
CA ILE A 36 -11.53 -2.76 10.13
C ILE A 36 -11.33 -2.61 8.62
N LEU A 37 -10.08 -2.56 8.15
CA LEU A 37 -9.74 -2.54 6.72
C LEU A 37 -9.69 -3.95 6.12
N ALA A 38 -9.33 -4.96 6.91
CA ALA A 38 -9.47 -6.36 6.51
C ALA A 38 -10.95 -6.75 6.36
N ALA A 39 -11.82 -6.09 7.13
CA ALA A 39 -13.27 -6.18 7.07
C ALA A 39 -13.90 -5.42 5.88
N GLN A 40 -13.15 -5.08 4.82
CA GLN A 40 -13.73 -4.49 3.60
C GLN A 40 -14.82 -5.39 2.97
N ASP A 41 -14.77 -6.70 3.25
CA ASP A 41 -15.82 -7.67 2.88
C ASP A 41 -17.09 -7.58 3.78
N LEU A 42 -17.06 -6.80 4.87
CA LEU A 42 -18.14 -6.61 5.85
C LEU A 42 -18.79 -5.22 5.82
N ILE A 43 -18.40 -4.32 4.90
CA ILE A 43 -19.11 -3.05 4.68
C ILE A 43 -19.99 -3.19 3.43
N PRO A 44 -21.29 -3.50 3.58
CA PRO A 44 -22.20 -3.56 2.44
C PRO A 44 -22.23 -2.17 1.79
N ASN A 45 -21.96 -2.10 0.49
CA ASN A 45 -21.97 -0.87 -0.32
C ASN A 45 -20.82 0.12 -0.05
N GLY A 46 -19.81 -0.23 0.74
CA GLY A 46 -18.61 0.60 0.92
C GLY A 46 -18.85 1.94 1.62
N ILE A 47 -19.97 2.10 2.34
CA ILE A 47 -20.28 3.33 3.09
C ILE A 47 -19.69 3.22 4.50
N PRO A 48 -18.69 4.04 4.86
CA PRO A 48 -18.13 4.01 6.20
C PRO A 48 -19.10 4.53 7.26
N PRO A 49 -18.96 4.07 8.53
CA PRO A 49 -19.69 4.62 9.66
C PRO A 49 -19.58 6.15 9.72
N PRO A 50 -20.68 6.88 10.02
CA PRO A 50 -20.76 8.34 9.90
C PRO A 50 -19.72 9.10 10.73
N ASN A 51 -19.27 8.53 11.84
CA ASN A 51 -18.28 9.10 12.74
C ASN A 51 -16.83 9.06 12.21
N ASN A 52 -16.52 8.19 11.23
CA ASN A 52 -15.13 7.91 10.83
C ASN A 52 -14.94 7.95 9.29
N ARG A 53 -15.85 8.59 8.54
CA ARG A 53 -15.88 8.52 7.07
C ARG A 53 -14.63 9.02 6.37
N VAL A 54 -14.05 10.11 6.86
CA VAL A 54 -12.86 10.74 6.26
C VAL A 54 -11.64 9.84 6.41
N GLU A 55 -11.37 9.35 7.63
CA GLU A 55 -10.25 8.45 7.91
C GLU A 55 -10.35 7.15 7.11
N VAL A 56 -11.55 6.57 6.98
CA VAL A 56 -11.76 5.34 6.19
C VAL A 56 -11.55 5.61 4.70
N ALA A 57 -12.04 6.72 4.16
CA ALA A 57 -11.83 7.07 2.75
C ALA A 57 -10.34 7.30 2.43
N GLU A 58 -9.63 7.97 3.33
CA GLU A 58 -8.19 8.20 3.22
C GLU A 58 -7.37 6.89 3.30
N LEU A 59 -7.73 6.00 4.21
CA LEU A 59 -7.15 4.66 4.30
C LEU A 59 -7.42 3.83 3.05
N GLN A 60 -8.62 3.94 2.46
CA GLN A 60 -8.95 3.29 1.20
C GLN A 60 -8.12 3.84 0.03
N ASP A 61 -7.85 5.15 -0.02
CA ASP A 61 -6.96 5.74 -1.04
C ASP A 61 -5.53 5.18 -0.89
N ILE A 62 -5.00 5.11 0.34
CA ILE A 62 -3.67 4.52 0.59
C ILE A 62 -3.62 3.05 0.17
N LEU A 63 -4.62 2.25 0.56
CA LEU A 63 -4.71 0.84 0.18
C LEU A 63 -4.75 0.68 -1.33
N PHE A 64 -5.50 1.54 -2.02
CA PHE A 64 -5.55 1.53 -3.47
C PHE A 64 -4.18 1.88 -4.08
N GLN A 65 -3.50 2.89 -3.56
CA GLN A 65 -2.15 3.25 -4.01
C GLN A 65 -1.11 2.15 -3.75
N LEU A 66 -1.24 1.41 -2.65
CA LEU A 66 -0.45 0.21 -2.38
C LEU A 66 -0.75 -0.92 -3.36
N LYS A 67 -2.01 -1.13 -3.75
CA LYS A 67 -2.35 -2.11 -4.80
C LYS A 67 -1.70 -1.73 -6.13
N CYS A 68 -1.74 -0.45 -6.48
CA CYS A 68 -1.01 0.08 -7.64
C CYS A 68 0.50 -0.17 -7.53
N GLN A 69 1.11 0.11 -6.37
CA GLN A 69 2.53 -0.17 -6.17
C GLN A 69 2.84 -1.67 -6.28
N ARG A 70 2.01 -2.55 -5.71
CA ARG A 70 2.19 -4.00 -5.82
C ARG A 70 2.17 -4.46 -7.26
N PHE A 71 1.26 -3.93 -8.08
CA PHE A 71 1.22 -4.23 -9.50
C PHE A 71 2.51 -3.80 -10.22
N ILE A 72 3.03 -2.61 -9.90
CA ILE A 72 4.31 -2.13 -10.43
C ILE A 72 5.45 -3.07 -10.01
N GLU A 73 5.48 -3.52 -8.75
CA GLU A 73 6.49 -4.46 -8.27
C GLU A 73 6.38 -5.81 -8.98
N ILE A 74 5.17 -6.31 -9.22
CA ILE A 74 4.96 -7.52 -10.04
C ILE A 74 5.57 -7.28 -11.44
N ILE A 75 5.29 -6.17 -12.11
CA ILE A 75 5.90 -5.89 -13.42
C ILE A 75 7.44 -5.81 -13.33
N ARG A 76 7.97 -5.22 -12.25
CA ARG A 76 9.41 -5.02 -12.08
C ARG A 76 10.16 -6.32 -11.82
N THR A 77 9.58 -7.25 -11.07
CA THR A 77 10.24 -8.48 -10.62
C THR A 77 9.85 -9.72 -11.41
N SER A 78 8.71 -9.70 -12.10
CA SER A 78 8.16 -10.89 -12.77
C SER A 78 8.65 -10.99 -14.20
N SER A 79 9.03 -12.20 -14.62
CA SER A 79 9.13 -12.57 -16.04
C SER A 79 7.76 -12.88 -16.67
N SER A 80 6.69 -12.94 -15.86
CA SER A 80 5.34 -13.37 -16.24
C SER A 80 4.37 -12.20 -16.28
N THR A 81 4.07 -11.74 -17.51
CA THR A 81 3.03 -10.75 -17.80
C THR A 81 1.64 -11.19 -17.31
N ILE A 82 1.38 -12.51 -17.31
CA ILE A 82 0.08 -13.08 -16.95
C ILE A 82 -0.28 -12.80 -15.49
N ASP A 83 0.70 -12.88 -14.58
CA ASP A 83 0.45 -12.64 -13.15
C ASP A 83 0.13 -11.17 -12.87
N ALA A 84 0.76 -10.24 -13.61
CA ALA A 84 0.41 -8.83 -13.58
C ALA A 84 -1.03 -8.61 -14.07
N ILE A 85 -1.42 -9.19 -15.21
CA ILE A 85 -2.79 -9.07 -15.75
C ILE A 85 -3.81 -9.57 -14.73
N ARG A 86 -3.60 -10.77 -14.17
CA ARG A 86 -4.50 -11.37 -13.18
C ARG A 86 -4.62 -10.46 -11.95
N TYR A 87 -3.49 -9.97 -11.44
CA TYR A 87 -3.49 -9.07 -10.30
C TYR A 87 -4.29 -7.79 -10.59
N ALA A 88 -4.09 -7.15 -11.75
CA ALA A 88 -4.82 -5.95 -12.13
C ALA A 88 -6.33 -6.17 -12.19
N GLN A 89 -6.77 -7.25 -12.83
CA GLN A 89 -8.20 -7.59 -12.96
C GLN A 89 -8.87 -7.82 -11.59
N THR A 90 -8.15 -8.43 -10.64
CA THR A 90 -8.69 -8.71 -9.31
C THR A 90 -8.66 -7.50 -8.39
N HIS A 91 -7.58 -6.70 -8.41
CA HIS A 91 -7.30 -5.73 -7.35
C HIS A 91 -7.35 -4.26 -7.79
N LEU A 92 -7.21 -3.94 -9.09
CA LEU A 92 -7.17 -2.56 -9.60
C LEU A 92 -8.52 -2.10 -10.17
N LYS A 93 -9.59 -2.22 -9.38
CA LYS A 93 -10.91 -1.69 -9.74
C LYS A 93 -10.98 -0.19 -9.37
N PRO A 94 -11.12 0.73 -10.33
CA PRO A 94 -11.23 2.14 -10.02
C PRO A 94 -12.57 2.44 -9.36
N THR A 95 -12.56 3.33 -8.36
CA THR A 95 -13.74 3.77 -7.60
C THR A 95 -14.13 5.21 -7.90
N ASN A 96 -13.24 5.98 -8.52
CA ASN A 96 -13.42 7.38 -8.91
C ASN A 96 -12.51 7.76 -10.11
N ASN A 97 -12.67 8.96 -10.66
CA ASN A 97 -11.90 9.41 -11.82
C ASN A 97 -10.39 9.45 -11.58
N LYS A 98 -9.94 9.88 -10.39
CA LYS A 98 -8.51 9.88 -10.02
C LYS A 98 -7.93 8.47 -10.07
N SER A 99 -8.61 7.51 -9.45
CA SER A 99 -8.21 6.10 -9.45
C SER A 99 -8.23 5.51 -10.86
N LYS A 100 -9.16 5.94 -11.73
CA LYS A 100 -9.24 5.48 -13.12
C LYS A 100 -8.01 5.89 -13.92
N GLU A 101 -7.58 7.14 -13.82
CA GLU A 101 -6.35 7.60 -14.47
C GLU A 101 -5.13 6.89 -13.91
N GLN A 102 -5.07 6.68 -12.58
CA GLN A 102 -4.00 5.89 -11.96
C GLN A 102 -3.95 4.44 -12.48
N VAL A 103 -5.09 3.74 -12.58
CA VAL A 103 -5.12 2.38 -13.16
C VAL A 103 -4.62 2.40 -14.59
N LYS A 104 -5.09 3.33 -15.41
CA LYS A 104 -4.68 3.45 -16.81
C LYS A 104 -3.17 3.67 -16.94
N GLU A 105 -2.62 4.55 -16.12
CA GLU A 105 -1.19 4.87 -16.15
C GLU A 105 -0.32 3.70 -15.69
N VAL A 106 -0.66 3.04 -14.57
CA VAL A 106 0.10 1.88 -14.08
C VAL A 106 -0.01 0.72 -15.06
N THR A 107 -1.21 0.41 -15.55
CA THR A 107 -1.43 -0.73 -16.46
C THR A 107 -0.76 -0.53 -17.81
N ALA A 108 -0.50 0.70 -18.26
CA ALA A 108 0.26 0.96 -19.48
C ALA A 108 1.67 0.35 -19.46
N LEU A 109 2.27 0.14 -18.27
CA LEU A 109 3.59 -0.49 -18.12
C LEU A 109 3.63 -1.91 -18.70
N ILE A 110 2.51 -2.63 -18.72
CA ILE A 110 2.45 -4.03 -19.18
C ILE A 110 2.49 -4.16 -20.70
N ALA A 111 2.21 -3.07 -21.43
CA ALA A 111 2.18 -3.07 -22.88
C ALA A 111 3.58 -3.09 -23.50
N TYR A 112 4.63 -2.93 -22.69
CA TYR A 112 6.02 -2.87 -23.13
C TYR A 112 6.78 -4.11 -22.67
N ALA A 113 7.61 -4.67 -23.55
CA ALA A 113 8.50 -5.77 -23.21
C ALA A 113 9.53 -5.36 -22.14
N ASP A 114 10.03 -4.11 -22.22
CA ASP A 114 10.75 -3.45 -21.15
C ASP A 114 9.90 -2.30 -20.58
N PRO A 115 9.38 -2.42 -19.34
CA PRO A 115 8.56 -1.39 -18.69
C PRO A 115 9.25 -0.02 -18.61
N ARG A 116 10.59 0.05 -18.66
CA ARG A 116 11.36 1.30 -18.63
C ARG A 116 11.22 2.12 -19.91
N GLN A 117 10.78 1.50 -21.00
CA GLN A 117 10.51 2.19 -22.27
C GLN A 117 9.14 2.85 -22.30
N SER A 118 8.30 2.60 -21.30
CA SER A 118 6.99 3.22 -21.18
C SER A 118 7.10 4.71 -20.83
N GLN A 119 6.12 5.50 -21.30
CA GLN A 119 5.90 6.86 -20.82
C GLN A 119 5.61 6.91 -19.31
N SER A 120 5.13 5.80 -18.75
CA SER A 120 4.90 5.61 -17.32
C SER A 120 6.14 5.10 -16.57
N SER A 121 7.33 5.05 -17.18
CA SER A 121 8.55 4.50 -16.58
C SER A 121 8.97 5.19 -15.27
N HIS A 122 8.60 6.46 -15.10
CA HIS A 122 8.80 7.21 -13.86
C HIS A 122 8.16 6.53 -12.65
N LEU A 123 7.10 5.74 -12.85
CA LEU A 123 6.44 4.98 -11.79
C LEU A 123 7.30 3.84 -11.20
N LEU A 124 8.33 3.39 -11.92
CA LEU A 124 9.24 2.32 -11.49
C LEU A 124 10.31 2.83 -10.50
N GLY A 125 10.44 4.15 -10.36
CA GLY A 125 11.47 4.80 -9.55
C GLY A 125 11.26 4.66 -8.03
N GLN A 126 12.35 4.81 -7.28
CA GLN A 126 12.34 4.83 -5.81
C GLN A 126 11.47 5.97 -5.25
N GLN A 127 11.49 7.13 -5.92
CA GLN A 127 10.74 8.32 -5.50
C GLN A 127 9.25 8.05 -5.26
N ARG A 128 8.63 7.17 -6.04
CA ARG A 128 7.22 6.82 -5.85
C ARG A 128 6.99 6.06 -4.54
N ARG A 129 7.89 5.13 -4.19
CA ARG A 129 7.83 4.40 -2.92
C ARG A 129 8.04 5.32 -1.73
N GLU A 130 9.02 6.23 -1.81
CA GLU A 130 9.27 7.25 -0.79
C GLU A 130 8.07 8.16 -0.59
N GLN A 131 7.46 8.65 -1.68
CA GLN A 131 6.23 9.45 -1.60
C GLN A 131 5.08 8.70 -0.93
N LEU A 132 4.89 7.42 -1.25
CA LEU A 132 3.86 6.58 -0.65
C LEU A 132 4.13 6.33 0.84
N ALA A 133 5.39 6.09 1.22
CA ALA A 133 5.81 5.91 2.60
C ALA A 133 5.68 7.20 3.43
N SER A 134 5.90 8.36 2.80
CA SER A 134 5.80 9.68 3.43
C SER A 134 4.38 10.21 3.61
N GLN A 135 3.35 9.48 3.15
CA GLN A 135 1.99 10.00 3.23
C GLN A 135 1.60 10.23 4.69
N PRO A 136 1.04 11.41 5.03
CA PRO A 136 0.69 11.77 6.39
C PRO A 136 -0.16 10.71 7.08
N ASN A 137 -1.01 10.02 6.33
CA ASN A 137 -1.85 8.97 6.85
C ASN A 137 -1.09 7.67 7.10
N VAL A 138 -0.12 7.29 6.27
CA VAL A 138 0.80 6.18 6.59
C VAL A 138 1.56 6.50 7.88
N ILE A 139 2.06 7.73 8.00
CA ILE A 139 2.79 8.21 9.18
C ILE A 139 1.90 8.33 10.42
N TYR A 140 0.68 8.85 10.29
CA TYR A 140 -0.26 9.06 11.38
C TYR A 140 -0.76 7.73 11.95
N GLN A 141 -1.06 6.77 11.07
CA GLN A 141 -1.42 5.42 11.47
C GLN A 141 -0.28 4.72 12.20
N TYR A 142 0.97 5.01 11.81
CA TYR A 142 2.16 4.60 12.56
C TYR A 142 2.29 5.27 13.94
N LYS A 143 2.03 6.58 14.01
CA LYS A 143 2.14 7.35 15.25
C LYS A 143 1.05 6.97 16.27
N LEU A 144 -0.16 6.63 15.81
CA LEU A 144 -1.23 6.14 16.66
C LEU A 144 -0.83 4.81 17.35
N GLN A 145 -0.06 3.97 16.66
CA GLN A 145 0.48 2.72 17.19
C GLN A 145 1.55 2.95 18.26
N LEU A 146 2.48 3.90 18.05
CA LEU A 146 3.47 4.27 19.08
C LEU A 146 2.78 4.78 20.34
N LYS A 147 1.74 5.59 20.20
CA LYS A 147 0.98 6.11 21.34
C LYS A 147 0.27 4.99 22.13
N LYS A 148 -0.43 4.07 21.44
CA LYS A 148 -1.10 2.91 22.10
C LYS A 148 -0.13 1.91 22.74
N LEU A 149 1.08 1.78 22.20
CA LEU A 149 2.13 0.93 22.80
C LEU A 149 2.74 1.60 24.03
N LEU A 150 2.95 2.92 24.01
CA LEU A 150 3.42 3.69 25.16
C LEU A 150 2.36 3.75 26.28
N ASP A 151 1.08 3.88 25.92
CA ASP A 151 -0.02 3.96 26.88
C ASP A 151 -0.33 2.61 27.56
N ASN A 152 0.09 1.46 27.00
CA ASN A 152 -0.05 0.12 27.61
C ASN A 152 1.14 -0.28 28.49
N ILE A 153 2.14 0.60 28.65
CA ILE A 153 3.31 0.39 29.53
C ILE A 153 3.12 1.12 30.88
N HIS A 154 1.93 1.69 31.14
CA HIS A 154 1.51 2.23 32.44
C HIS A 154 0.20 1.59 32.89
#